data_AF-A0A966QCS4-F1
#
_entry.id   AF-A0A966QCS4-F1
#
_cell.length_a   1.000
_cell.length_b   1.000
_cell.length_c   1.000
_cell.angle_alpha   90.00
_cell.angle_beta   90.00
_cell.angle_gamma   90.00
#
_symmetry.space_group_name_H-M   'P 1'
#
loop_
_entity.id
_entity.type
_entity.pdbx_description
1 polymer ?
#
loop_
_entity_poly.entity_id
_entity_poly.type
_entity_poly.pdbx_seq_one_letter_code
_entity_poly.pdbx_strand_id
1 'polypeptide(L)'
;MQRALQLAALGRGRTSPNPMVGALVLDGAGELVGEGFHAKAGHPHAEVGALLQAGDRARGGTLVVTLEPCCHHGRTPPCTEAVIAAGIQQVVVAMADPNPLVAGGGIGQLTSAGIAVIQGVCEAEAQALNRAFSHRIHRGRPFGILKWAMGLDGRTALSNGASQWISSPEARAWVHTLRGSCDAVIVGGGTVRADRPELAAAALRDDCVQEIAAVIAPKVMGGIPARTPIGELGFHQMDQVASWQSLAPASLGPDLLWRLRSEN
;
A
#
# COMPACT_ATOMS: atom_id res chain seq x y z
N MET A 1 -11.88 4.40 -20.86
CA MET A 1 -10.98 4.84 -19.76
C MET A 1 -11.56 4.60 -18.38
N GLN A 2 -12.76 5.07 -18.04
CA GLN A 2 -13.36 4.87 -16.70
C GLN A 2 -13.33 3.42 -16.22
N ARG A 3 -13.64 2.45 -17.10
CA ARG A 3 -13.52 1.02 -16.79
C ARG A 3 -12.10 0.57 -16.46
N ALA A 4 -11.08 1.08 -17.16
CA ALA A 4 -9.68 0.80 -16.87
C ALA A 4 -9.29 1.34 -15.48
N LEU A 5 -9.79 2.51 -15.08
CA LEU A 5 -9.59 3.06 -13.73
C LEU A 5 -10.27 2.20 -12.64
N GLN A 6 -11.44 1.63 -12.93
CA GLN A 6 -12.11 0.69 -12.02
C GLN A 6 -11.29 -0.60 -11.84
N LEU A 7 -10.74 -1.15 -12.93
CA LEU A 7 -9.84 -2.30 -12.86
C LEU A 7 -8.56 -1.97 -12.07
N ALA A 8 -7.95 -0.82 -12.33
CA ALA A 8 -6.76 -0.37 -11.60
C ALA A 8 -7.01 -0.29 -10.08
N ALA A 9 -8.20 0.17 -9.67
CA ALA A 9 -8.57 0.28 -8.26
C ALA A 9 -8.66 -1.07 -7.53
N LEU A 10 -8.77 -2.20 -8.24
CA LEU A 10 -8.73 -3.54 -7.65
C LEU A 10 -7.36 -3.87 -7.04
N GLY A 11 -6.29 -3.19 -7.46
CA GLY A 11 -4.94 -3.33 -6.90
C GLY A 11 -4.69 -2.54 -5.61
N ARG A 12 -5.68 -1.79 -5.11
CA ARG A 12 -5.52 -0.91 -3.94
C ARG A 12 -5.00 -1.68 -2.72
N GLY A 13 -3.96 -1.13 -2.08
CA GLY A 13 -3.32 -1.73 -0.90
C GLY A 13 -2.38 -2.90 -1.20
N ARG A 14 -2.24 -3.31 -2.47
CA ARG A 14 -1.47 -4.51 -2.85
C ARG A 14 -0.35 -4.24 -3.85
N THR A 15 -0.41 -3.12 -4.57
CA THR A 15 0.58 -2.80 -5.60
C THR A 15 1.81 -2.09 -5.07
N SER A 16 1.77 -1.44 -3.90
CA SER A 16 2.91 -0.69 -3.37
C SER A 16 4.19 -1.56 -3.33
N PRO A 17 5.35 -1.05 -3.80
CA PRO A 17 5.63 0.35 -4.19
C PRO A 17 5.22 0.72 -5.63
N ASN A 18 4.66 -0.20 -6.41
CA ASN A 18 4.22 0.02 -7.79
C ASN A 18 2.88 0.78 -7.85
N PRO A 19 2.61 1.49 -8.97
CA PRO A 19 1.33 2.16 -9.17
C PRO A 19 0.19 1.16 -9.39
N MET A 20 -1.04 1.62 -9.14
CA MET A 20 -2.24 0.94 -9.61
C MET A 20 -2.42 1.24 -11.09
N VAL A 21 -2.43 0.19 -11.92
CA VAL A 21 -2.61 0.31 -13.37
C VAL A 21 -3.70 -0.63 -13.83
N GLY A 22 -4.55 -0.15 -14.72
CA GLY A 22 -5.58 -0.92 -15.41
C GLY A 22 -5.46 -0.71 -16.92
N ALA A 23 -5.78 -1.75 -17.67
CA ALA A 23 -5.69 -1.76 -19.12
C ALA A 23 -6.90 -2.48 -19.73
N LEU A 24 -7.30 -2.02 -20.92
CA LEU A 24 -8.33 -2.64 -21.76
C LEU A 24 -7.79 -2.74 -23.18
N VAL A 25 -8.15 -3.81 -23.89
CA VAL A 25 -7.89 -3.95 -25.32
C VAL A 25 -9.23 -3.95 -26.05
N LEU A 26 -9.38 -3.04 -27.01
CA LEU A 26 -10.46 -3.03 -27.98
C LEU A 26 -9.93 -3.56 -29.30
N ASP A 27 -10.69 -4.42 -30.00
CA ASP A 27 -10.30 -4.88 -31.33
C ASP A 27 -10.52 -3.80 -32.40
N GLY A 28 -10.24 -4.12 -33.67
CA GLY A 28 -10.38 -3.19 -34.80
C GLY A 28 -11.83 -2.72 -35.06
N ALA A 29 -12.84 -3.41 -34.52
CA ALA A 29 -14.24 -2.99 -34.59
C ALA A 29 -14.66 -2.14 -33.38
N GLY A 30 -13.80 -2.01 -32.36
CA GLY A 30 -14.07 -1.30 -31.12
C GLY A 30 -14.68 -2.16 -30.02
N GLU A 31 -14.75 -3.48 -30.20
CA GLU A 31 -15.30 -4.41 -29.19
C GLU A 31 -14.27 -4.69 -28.09
N LEU A 32 -14.72 -4.83 -26.85
CA LEU A 32 -13.83 -5.15 -25.72
C LEU A 32 -13.40 -6.63 -25.78
N VAL A 33 -12.09 -6.86 -25.85
CA VAL A 33 -11.51 -8.21 -26.03
C VAL A 33 -10.50 -8.60 -24.96
N GLY A 34 -10.04 -7.66 -24.15
CA GLY A 34 -9.13 -7.94 -23.05
C GLY A 34 -9.23 -6.91 -21.94
N GLU A 35 -9.08 -7.37 -20.70
CA GLU A 35 -9.04 -6.59 -19.47
C GLU A 35 -7.84 -7.03 -18.64
N GLY A 36 -7.17 -6.07 -18.00
CA GLY A 36 -6.03 -6.36 -17.14
C GLY A 36 -5.85 -5.30 -16.06
N PHE A 37 -5.28 -5.70 -14.94
CA PHE A 37 -4.82 -4.78 -13.90
C PHE A 37 -3.57 -5.33 -13.22
N HIS A 38 -2.76 -4.44 -12.66
CA HIS A 38 -1.60 -4.85 -11.88
C HIS A 38 -2.05 -5.29 -10.48
N ALA A 39 -1.97 -6.59 -10.19
CA ALA A 39 -2.53 -7.15 -8.97
C ALA A 39 -1.64 -6.98 -7.73
N LYS A 40 -0.32 -7.07 -7.90
CA LYS A 40 0.68 -6.99 -6.82
C LYS A 40 2.07 -6.71 -7.40
N ALA A 41 2.93 -6.04 -6.64
CA ALA A 41 4.32 -5.83 -7.04
C ALA A 41 5.02 -7.16 -7.43
N GLY A 42 5.66 -7.17 -8.59
CA GLY A 42 6.33 -8.37 -9.15
C GLY A 42 5.44 -9.29 -9.99
N HIS A 43 4.12 -9.08 -10.02
CA HIS A 43 3.22 -9.74 -10.97
C HIS A 43 3.24 -9.01 -12.32
N PRO A 44 2.71 -9.63 -13.41
CA PRO A 44 2.55 -8.97 -14.70
C PRO A 44 1.86 -7.60 -14.59
N HIS A 45 2.26 -6.70 -15.47
CA HIS A 45 1.61 -5.39 -15.62
C HIS A 45 0.23 -5.53 -16.27
N ALA A 46 -0.58 -4.49 -16.16
CA ALA A 46 -1.97 -4.50 -16.61
C ALA A 46 -2.07 -4.77 -18.12
N GLU A 47 -1.19 -4.15 -18.90
CA GLU A 47 -1.10 -4.26 -20.36
C GLU A 47 -0.85 -5.70 -20.78
N VAL A 48 0.08 -6.38 -20.11
CA VAL A 48 0.40 -7.79 -20.40
C VAL A 48 -0.82 -8.67 -20.17
N GLY A 49 -1.53 -8.50 -19.04
CA GLY A 49 -2.75 -9.27 -18.76
C GLY A 49 -3.85 -9.03 -19.79
N ALA A 50 -4.08 -7.77 -20.17
CA ALA A 50 -5.11 -7.41 -21.14
C ALA A 50 -4.77 -7.92 -22.56
N LEU A 51 -3.51 -7.83 -22.99
CA LEU A 51 -3.06 -8.32 -24.29
C LEU A 51 -3.11 -9.86 -24.36
N LEU A 52 -2.72 -10.55 -23.28
CA LEU A 52 -2.81 -12.01 -23.21
C LEU A 52 -4.27 -12.50 -23.34
N GLN A 53 -5.21 -11.80 -22.69
CA GLN A 53 -6.63 -12.14 -22.81
C GLN A 53 -7.17 -11.85 -24.22
N ALA A 54 -6.73 -10.76 -24.85
CA ALA A 54 -7.15 -10.37 -26.19
C ALA A 54 -6.62 -11.32 -27.29
N GLY A 55 -5.40 -11.85 -27.12
CA GLY A 55 -4.76 -12.70 -28.12
C GLY A 55 -4.65 -12.01 -29.48
N ASP A 56 -4.89 -12.76 -30.56
CA ASP A 56 -4.80 -12.24 -31.94
C ASP A 56 -5.79 -11.11 -32.23
N ARG A 57 -6.88 -10.99 -31.46
CA ARG A 57 -7.88 -9.92 -31.62
C ARG A 57 -7.34 -8.54 -31.23
N ALA A 58 -6.20 -8.47 -30.53
CA ALA A 58 -5.51 -7.21 -30.25
C ALA A 58 -4.97 -6.53 -31.52
N ARG A 59 -4.63 -7.32 -32.54
CA ARG A 59 -4.00 -6.79 -33.76
C ARG A 59 -4.93 -5.81 -34.47
N GLY A 60 -4.38 -4.64 -34.80
CA GLY A 60 -5.11 -3.55 -35.42
C GLY A 60 -5.97 -2.73 -34.45
N GLY A 61 -6.06 -3.14 -33.18
CA GLY A 61 -6.95 -2.57 -32.19
C GLY A 61 -6.39 -1.39 -31.40
N THR A 62 -7.06 -1.06 -30.30
CA THR A 62 -6.73 0.03 -29.38
C THR A 62 -6.46 -0.49 -27.97
N LEU A 63 -5.32 -0.12 -27.39
CA LEU A 63 -5.07 -0.28 -25.96
C LEU A 63 -5.53 0.98 -25.21
N VAL A 64 -6.28 0.82 -24.13
CA VAL A 64 -6.66 1.90 -23.22
C VAL A 64 -6.03 1.62 -21.86
N VAL A 65 -5.12 2.47 -21.39
CA VAL A 65 -4.32 2.23 -20.18
C VAL A 65 -4.28 3.45 -19.27
N THR A 66 -4.33 3.23 -17.95
CA THR A 66 -4.43 4.31 -16.96
C THR A 66 -3.12 5.02 -16.64
N LEU A 67 -1.98 4.49 -17.09
CA LEU A 67 -0.65 5.03 -16.88
C LEU A 67 0.20 4.76 -18.13
N GLU A 68 1.16 5.62 -18.43
CA GLU A 68 2.12 5.40 -19.51
C GLU A 68 2.78 4.00 -19.44
N PRO A 69 2.75 3.22 -20.53
CA PRO A 69 3.40 1.92 -20.57
C PRO A 69 4.90 2.01 -20.31
N CYS A 70 5.43 1.11 -19.48
CA CYS A 70 6.85 1.13 -19.14
C CYS A 70 7.74 0.81 -20.36
N CYS A 71 8.87 1.52 -20.44
CA CYS A 71 9.81 1.50 -21.57
C CYS A 71 11.24 1.07 -21.21
N HIS A 72 11.43 0.58 -19.98
CA HIS A 72 12.71 0.12 -19.45
C HIS A 72 12.61 -1.32 -18.96
N HIS A 73 13.73 -2.03 -18.99
CA HIS A 73 13.84 -3.37 -18.45
C HIS A 73 13.96 -3.31 -16.92
N GLY A 74 12.89 -3.75 -16.24
CA GLY A 74 12.84 -3.86 -14.78
C GLY A 74 12.92 -5.32 -14.34
N ARG A 75 11.99 -5.73 -13.46
CA ARG A 75 11.79 -7.15 -13.09
C ARG A 75 11.09 -7.93 -14.19
N THR A 76 10.39 -7.24 -15.08
CA THR A 76 9.69 -7.76 -16.26
C THR A 76 10.15 -6.97 -17.50
N PRO A 77 9.99 -7.54 -18.72
CA PRO A 77 10.22 -6.81 -19.96
C PRO A 77 9.32 -5.55 -20.08
N PRO A 78 9.71 -4.57 -20.91
CA PRO A 78 8.93 -3.36 -21.15
C PRO A 78 7.54 -3.66 -21.74
N CYS A 79 6.53 -2.93 -21.28
CA CYS A 79 5.18 -3.08 -21.83
C CYS A 79 5.08 -2.53 -23.26
N THR A 80 5.89 -1.51 -23.60
CA THR A 80 5.96 -0.97 -24.97
C THR A 80 6.28 -2.05 -26.00
N GLU A 81 7.23 -2.95 -25.71
CA GLU A 81 7.58 -4.07 -26.59
C GLU A 81 6.41 -5.02 -26.81
N ALA A 82 5.68 -5.37 -25.74
CA ALA A 82 4.50 -6.22 -25.82
C ALA A 82 3.37 -5.58 -26.65
N VAL A 83 3.15 -4.28 -26.50
CA VAL A 83 2.16 -3.52 -27.26
C VAL A 83 2.49 -3.48 -28.75
N ILE A 84 3.77 -3.23 -29.08
CA ILE A 84 4.26 -3.22 -30.46
C ILE A 84 4.13 -4.62 -31.08
N ALA A 85 4.57 -5.66 -30.37
CA ALA A 85 4.49 -7.05 -30.84
C ALA A 85 3.05 -7.53 -31.07
N ALA A 86 2.10 -7.05 -30.26
CA ALA A 86 0.68 -7.36 -30.43
C ALA A 86 0.04 -6.70 -31.67
N GLY A 87 0.73 -5.74 -32.31
CA GLY A 87 0.22 -5.04 -33.49
C GLY A 87 -0.92 -4.08 -33.17
N ILE A 88 -0.95 -3.50 -31.96
CA ILE A 88 -1.86 -2.42 -31.59
C ILE A 88 -1.58 -1.20 -32.46
N GLN A 89 -2.63 -0.54 -32.96
CA GLN A 89 -2.49 0.66 -33.80
C GLN A 89 -2.68 1.97 -33.05
N GLN A 90 -3.40 1.92 -31.92
CA GLN A 90 -3.67 3.09 -31.09
C GLN A 90 -3.53 2.79 -29.61
N VAL A 91 -2.94 3.71 -28.85
CA VAL A 91 -2.87 3.65 -27.39
C VAL A 91 -3.49 4.91 -26.81
N VAL A 92 -4.45 4.74 -25.91
CA VAL A 92 -5.08 5.82 -25.14
C VAL A 92 -4.56 5.76 -23.71
N VAL A 93 -3.81 6.79 -23.29
CA VAL A 93 -3.15 6.88 -21.99
C VAL A 93 -3.86 7.92 -21.13
N ALA A 94 -4.14 7.60 -19.86
CA ALA A 94 -4.75 8.56 -18.95
C ALA A 94 -3.75 9.60 -18.44
N MET A 95 -2.61 9.16 -17.89
CA MET A 95 -1.57 10.03 -17.36
C MET A 95 -0.18 9.53 -17.76
N ALA A 96 0.77 10.44 -17.97
CA ALA A 96 2.18 10.11 -18.12
C ALA A 96 2.75 9.52 -16.82
N ASP A 97 3.81 8.71 -16.92
CA ASP A 97 4.46 8.18 -15.72
C ASP A 97 5.29 9.28 -15.04
N PRO A 98 5.05 9.60 -13.75
CA PRO A 98 5.88 10.57 -13.03
C PRO A 98 7.32 10.12 -12.82
N ASN A 99 7.64 8.84 -13.01
CA ASN A 99 8.98 8.29 -12.86
C ASN A 99 9.91 8.83 -13.96
N PRO A 100 11.01 9.52 -13.61
CA PRO A 100 11.96 10.04 -14.61
C PRO A 100 12.55 8.99 -15.54
N LEU A 101 12.55 7.72 -15.14
CA LEU A 101 13.01 6.59 -15.96
C LEU A 101 12.01 6.21 -17.07
N VAL A 102 10.77 6.67 -16.99
CA VAL A 102 9.69 6.35 -17.93
C VAL A 102 9.11 7.59 -18.59
N ALA A 103 9.02 8.71 -17.87
CA ALA A 103 8.33 9.94 -18.27
C ALA A 103 8.57 10.32 -19.74
N GLY A 104 7.58 10.05 -20.59
CA GLY A 104 7.58 10.35 -22.03
C GLY A 104 8.37 9.37 -22.90
N GLY A 105 9.20 8.51 -22.32
CA GLY A 105 9.99 7.50 -23.03
C GLY A 105 9.13 6.38 -23.62
N GLY A 106 8.09 5.94 -22.90
CA GLY A 106 7.17 4.90 -23.39
C GLY A 106 6.28 5.39 -24.51
N ILE A 107 5.73 6.59 -24.35
CA ILE A 107 4.96 7.28 -25.38
C ILE A 107 5.82 7.53 -26.63
N GLY A 108 7.07 7.95 -26.44
CA GLY A 108 8.04 8.13 -27.51
C GLY A 108 8.30 6.84 -28.30
N GLN A 109 8.58 5.73 -27.60
CA GLN A 109 8.80 4.43 -28.24
C GLN A 109 7.59 3.96 -29.06
N LEU A 110 6.37 4.10 -28.53
CA LEU A 110 5.15 3.73 -29.25
C LEU A 110 4.95 4.58 -30.51
N THR A 111 5.14 5.89 -30.39
CA THR A 111 5.01 6.82 -31.51
C THR A 111 6.05 6.54 -32.60
N SER A 112 7.31 6.26 -32.22
CA SER A 112 8.37 5.87 -33.16
C SER A 112 8.10 4.53 -33.85
N ALA A 113 7.32 3.64 -33.24
CA ALA A 113 6.87 2.39 -33.85
C ALA A 113 5.63 2.57 -34.77
N GLY A 114 5.17 3.81 -34.99
CA GLY A 114 4.02 4.11 -35.84
C GLY A 114 2.66 3.96 -35.18
N ILE A 115 2.60 3.82 -33.85
CA ILE A 115 1.36 3.68 -33.08
C ILE A 115 0.84 5.07 -32.73
N ALA A 116 -0.45 5.32 -32.98
CA ALA A 116 -1.10 6.57 -32.60
C ALA A 116 -1.30 6.64 -31.08
N VAL A 117 -0.88 7.73 -30.43
CA VAL A 117 -1.02 7.88 -28.97
C VAL A 117 -1.92 9.07 -28.62
N ILE A 118 -3.00 8.80 -27.89
CA ILE A 118 -3.90 9.81 -27.30
C ILE A 118 -3.59 9.89 -25.80
N GLN A 119 -3.36 11.09 -25.28
CA GLN A 119 -2.96 11.30 -23.88
C GLN A 119 -3.99 12.15 -23.13
N GLY A 120 -3.98 12.09 -21.80
CA GLY A 120 -4.74 12.98 -20.93
C GLY A 120 -6.21 12.59 -20.74
N VAL A 121 -6.63 11.39 -21.14
CA VAL A 121 -8.02 10.95 -21.00
C VAL A 121 -8.31 10.53 -19.56
N CYS A 122 -9.19 11.25 -18.86
CA CYS A 122 -9.42 11.05 -17.41
C CYS A 122 -8.14 11.19 -16.57
N GLU A 123 -7.26 12.12 -16.95
CA GLU A 123 -5.97 12.32 -16.29
C GLU A 123 -6.13 12.65 -14.80
N ALA A 124 -7.06 13.54 -14.46
CA ALA A 124 -7.28 13.96 -13.07
C ALA A 124 -7.66 12.77 -12.18
N GLU A 125 -8.48 11.85 -12.68
CA GLU A 125 -8.88 10.64 -11.98
C GLU A 125 -7.73 9.64 -11.86
N ALA A 126 -6.90 9.50 -12.89
CA ALA A 126 -5.69 8.66 -12.85
C ALA A 126 -4.66 9.20 -11.85
N GLN A 127 -4.44 10.51 -11.84
CA GLN A 127 -3.57 11.20 -10.87
C GLN A 127 -4.09 11.04 -9.44
N ALA A 128 -5.42 11.13 -9.24
CA ALA A 128 -6.04 10.92 -7.94
C ALA A 128 -5.86 9.47 -7.46
N LEU A 129 -6.04 8.49 -8.35
CA LEU A 129 -5.85 7.08 -8.05
C LEU A 129 -4.41 6.80 -7.58
N ASN A 130 -3.42 7.35 -8.29
CA ASN A 130 -2.00 7.13 -8.02
C ASN A 130 -1.33 8.26 -7.21
N ARG A 131 -2.10 9.06 -6.46
CA ARG A 131 -1.58 10.24 -5.74
C ARG A 131 -0.39 9.93 -4.82
N ALA A 132 -0.46 8.80 -4.12
CA ALA A 132 0.60 8.37 -3.22
C ALA A 132 1.88 7.96 -3.98
N PHE A 133 1.72 7.22 -5.09
CA PHE A 133 2.82 6.86 -5.98
C PHE A 133 3.49 8.10 -6.57
N SER A 134 2.71 9.00 -7.18
CA SER A 134 3.22 10.25 -7.75
C SER A 134 3.91 11.11 -6.69
N HIS A 135 3.35 11.24 -5.49
CA HIS A 135 3.99 11.99 -4.41
C HIS A 135 5.36 11.41 -4.04
N ARG A 136 5.45 10.09 -3.87
CA ARG A 136 6.70 9.38 -3.55
C ARG A 136 7.77 9.63 -4.60
N ILE A 137 7.42 9.51 -5.88
CA ILE A 137 8.35 9.73 -6.98
C ILE A 137 8.85 11.17 -7.02
N HIS A 138 7.96 12.16 -6.96
CA HIS A 138 8.35 13.58 -7.06
C HIS A 138 9.09 14.10 -5.82
N ARG A 139 8.77 13.59 -4.62
CA ARG A 139 9.26 14.14 -3.35
C ARG A 139 10.27 13.26 -2.64
N GLY A 140 10.46 12.01 -3.08
CA GLY A 140 11.30 11.03 -2.38
C GLY A 140 10.81 10.69 -0.97
N ARG A 141 9.54 10.95 -0.65
CA ARG A 141 8.95 10.82 0.69
C ARG A 141 7.57 10.16 0.63
N PRO A 142 7.13 9.43 1.67
CA PRO A 142 5.81 8.81 1.67
C PRO A 142 4.69 9.83 1.70
N PHE A 143 3.54 9.47 1.11
CA PHE A 143 2.32 10.27 1.18
C PHE A 143 1.63 10.05 2.53
N GLY A 144 1.49 11.11 3.31
CA GLY A 144 0.88 11.04 4.65
C GLY A 144 -0.62 11.35 4.63
N ILE A 145 -1.40 10.54 5.36
CA ILE A 145 -2.81 10.81 5.65
C ILE A 145 -2.96 11.01 7.16
N LEU A 146 -3.32 12.22 7.57
CA LEU A 146 -3.69 12.51 8.95
C LEU A 146 -5.19 12.27 9.13
N LYS A 147 -5.55 11.35 10.04
CA LYS A 147 -6.94 10.99 10.33
C LYS A 147 -7.20 11.09 11.83
N TRP A 148 -8.28 11.76 12.22
CA TRP A 148 -8.84 11.70 13.57
C TRP A 148 -10.37 11.50 13.55
N ALA A 149 -10.99 11.36 14.71
CA ALA A 149 -12.44 11.40 14.89
C ALA A 149 -12.75 12.37 16.03
N MET A 150 -13.77 13.22 15.87
CA MET A 150 -14.12 14.25 16.85
C MET A 150 -15.63 14.49 16.88
N GLY A 151 -16.12 15.04 17.98
CA GLY A 151 -17.45 15.62 18.07
C GLY A 151 -17.57 16.90 17.23
N LEU A 152 -18.79 17.42 17.09
CA LEU A 152 -19.06 18.67 16.36
C LEU A 152 -18.30 19.88 16.95
N ASP A 153 -18.03 19.84 18.24
CA ASP A 153 -17.26 20.83 19.00
C ASP A 153 -15.74 20.62 18.91
N GLY A 154 -15.27 19.71 18.05
CA GLY A 154 -13.86 19.47 17.80
C GLY A 154 -13.15 18.63 18.87
N ARG A 155 -13.88 18.04 19.82
CA ARG A 155 -13.29 17.24 20.90
C ARG A 155 -13.08 15.78 20.47
N THR A 156 -11.94 15.22 20.84
CA THR A 156 -11.55 13.82 20.54
C THR A 156 -11.68 12.89 21.74
N ALA A 157 -12.00 13.43 22.91
CA ALA A 157 -12.27 12.70 24.15
C ALA A 157 -13.03 13.61 25.14
N LEU A 158 -13.68 13.01 26.11
CA LEU A 158 -14.19 13.69 27.31
C LEU A 158 -13.04 14.14 28.22
N SER A 159 -13.32 15.03 29.19
CA SER A 159 -12.33 15.52 30.16
C SER A 159 -11.72 14.41 31.02
N ASN A 160 -12.41 13.29 31.18
CA ASN A 160 -11.93 12.09 31.87
C ASN A 160 -11.15 11.13 30.96
N GLY A 161 -10.91 11.49 29.70
CA GLY A 161 -10.16 10.68 28.72
C GLY A 161 -10.99 9.65 27.95
N ALA A 162 -12.28 9.48 28.24
CA ALA A 162 -13.13 8.57 27.49
C ALA A 162 -13.31 9.05 26.04
N SER A 163 -12.94 8.21 25.06
CA SER A 163 -12.83 8.56 23.64
C SER A 163 -13.56 7.58 22.70
N GLN A 164 -14.13 6.51 23.25
CA GLN A 164 -14.75 5.46 22.43
C GLN A 164 -16.09 5.92 21.85
N TRP A 165 -16.32 5.49 20.61
CA TRP A 165 -17.60 5.61 19.90
C TRP A 165 -18.03 7.04 19.55
N ILE A 166 -17.07 7.96 19.43
CA ILE A 166 -17.27 9.25 18.76
C ILE A 166 -17.70 9.06 17.30
N SER A 167 -17.09 8.11 16.61
CA SER A 167 -17.41 7.78 15.21
C SER A 167 -18.26 6.52 15.12
N SER A 168 -19.18 6.46 14.16
CA SER A 168 -20.11 5.35 13.95
C SER A 168 -19.41 4.05 13.49
N PRO A 169 -20.07 2.89 13.55
CA PRO A 169 -19.56 1.64 12.98
C PRO A 169 -19.14 1.76 11.50
N GLU A 170 -19.92 2.46 10.67
CA GLU A 170 -19.63 2.67 9.24
C GLU A 170 -18.36 3.49 9.04
N ALA A 171 -18.19 4.56 9.83
CA ALA A 171 -16.97 5.35 9.83
C ALA A 171 -15.76 4.50 10.25
N ARG A 172 -15.91 3.61 11.24
CA ARG A 172 -14.83 2.69 11.64
C ARG A 172 -14.52 1.66 10.55
N ALA A 173 -15.53 1.10 9.87
CA ALA A 173 -15.34 0.20 8.74
C ALA A 173 -14.59 0.88 7.58
N TRP A 174 -14.95 2.12 7.23
CA TRP A 174 -14.23 2.92 6.25
C TRP A 174 -12.76 3.12 6.62
N VAL A 175 -12.46 3.34 7.91
CA VAL A 175 -11.07 3.46 8.39
C VAL A 175 -10.29 2.16 8.24
N HIS A 176 -10.94 1.00 8.38
CA HIS A 176 -10.28 -0.28 8.08
C HIS A 176 -9.88 -0.37 6.60
N THR A 177 -10.77 0.03 5.68
CA THR A 177 -10.43 0.11 4.25
C THR A 177 -9.30 1.10 3.98
N LEU A 178 -9.33 2.27 4.64
CA LEU A 178 -8.25 3.26 4.53
C LEU A 178 -6.91 2.67 5.00
N ARG A 179 -6.88 2.01 6.16
CA ARG A 179 -5.69 1.35 6.69
C ARG A 179 -5.17 0.27 5.75
N GLY A 180 -6.06 -0.54 5.17
CA GLY A 180 -5.68 -1.56 4.19
C GLY A 180 -5.10 -0.99 2.89
N SER A 181 -5.33 0.30 2.61
CA SER A 181 -4.72 1.01 1.47
C SER A 181 -3.40 1.71 1.79
N CYS A 182 -2.98 1.71 3.07
CA CYS A 182 -1.75 2.35 3.53
C CYS A 182 -0.67 1.32 3.82
N ASP A 183 0.57 1.62 3.43
CA ASP A 183 1.74 0.76 3.75
C ASP A 183 2.08 0.76 5.25
N ALA A 184 1.69 1.81 5.98
CA ALA A 184 1.93 1.93 7.40
C ALA A 184 0.83 2.73 8.12
N VAL A 185 0.59 2.38 9.39
CA VAL A 185 -0.28 3.14 10.31
C VAL A 185 0.57 3.60 11.50
N ILE A 186 0.57 4.91 11.75
CA ILE A 186 1.38 5.52 12.81
C ILE A 186 0.45 6.08 13.89
N VAL A 187 0.77 5.80 15.15
CA VAL A 187 0.11 6.39 16.33
C VAL A 187 1.14 6.83 17.36
N GLY A 188 0.78 7.79 18.20
CA GLY A 188 1.60 8.21 19.32
C GLY A 188 1.55 7.23 20.49
N GLY A 189 2.60 7.19 21.31
CA GLY A 189 2.65 6.31 22.49
C GLY A 189 1.52 6.58 23.51
N GLY A 190 0.98 7.80 23.57
CA GLY A 190 -0.19 8.12 24.38
C GLY A 190 -1.42 7.31 23.99
N THR A 191 -1.72 7.23 22.68
CA THR A 191 -2.81 6.42 22.12
C THR A 191 -2.62 4.94 22.43
N VAL A 192 -1.40 4.42 22.29
CA VAL A 192 -1.10 3.01 22.61
C VAL A 192 -1.41 2.70 24.08
N ARG A 193 -1.01 3.58 25.00
CA ARG A 193 -1.23 3.39 26.44
C ARG A 193 -2.69 3.51 26.86
N ALA A 194 -3.39 4.52 26.33
CA ALA A 194 -4.77 4.83 26.69
C ALA A 194 -5.78 3.88 26.02
N ASP A 195 -5.64 3.67 24.71
CA ASP A 195 -6.68 3.02 23.91
C ASP A 195 -6.39 1.54 23.63
N ARG A 196 -5.14 1.10 23.79
CA ARG A 196 -4.68 -0.27 23.49
C ARG A 196 -5.21 -0.79 22.13
N PRO A 197 -4.97 -0.05 21.03
CA PRO A 197 -5.68 -0.29 19.79
C PRO A 197 -5.16 -1.54 19.06
N GLU A 198 -6.08 -2.32 18.49
CA GLU A 198 -5.77 -3.42 17.59
C GLU A 198 -5.46 -2.90 16.17
N LEU A 199 -4.29 -2.29 15.99
CA LEU A 199 -3.91 -1.64 14.73
C LEU A 199 -3.39 -2.61 13.67
N ALA A 200 -2.66 -3.65 14.08
CA ALA A 200 -1.92 -4.54 13.18
C ALA A 200 -2.59 -5.90 12.93
N ALA A 201 -3.61 -6.27 13.70
CA ALA A 201 -4.25 -7.59 13.61
C ALA A 201 -4.95 -7.83 12.25
N ALA A 202 -5.38 -6.77 11.55
CA ALA A 202 -5.89 -6.88 10.19
C ALA A 202 -4.74 -7.10 9.18
N ALA A 203 -3.65 -6.34 9.28
CA ALA A 203 -2.50 -6.47 8.39
C ALA A 203 -1.82 -7.85 8.48
N LEU A 204 -1.81 -8.45 9.68
CA LEU A 204 -1.33 -9.83 9.88
C LEU A 204 -2.29 -10.87 9.28
N ARG A 205 -3.61 -10.67 9.37
CA ARG A 205 -4.60 -11.58 8.79
C ARG A 205 -4.64 -11.56 7.27
N ASP A 206 -4.32 -10.42 6.67
CA ASP A 206 -4.37 -10.21 5.22
C ASP A 206 -3.02 -10.51 4.52
N ASP A 207 -2.09 -11.20 5.19
CA ASP A 207 -0.74 -11.54 4.69
C ASP A 207 0.10 -10.33 4.22
N CYS A 208 -0.20 -9.14 4.75
CA CYS A 208 0.49 -7.90 4.39
C CYS A 208 1.80 -7.68 5.16
N VAL A 209 2.05 -8.44 6.23
CA VAL A 209 3.27 -8.35 7.05
C VAL A 209 4.20 -9.51 6.73
N GLN A 210 5.39 -9.20 6.18
CA GLN A 210 6.42 -10.22 5.88
C GLN A 210 7.45 -10.38 7.00
N GLU A 211 7.53 -9.42 7.91
CA GLU A 211 8.48 -9.44 9.03
C GLU A 211 7.87 -8.77 10.27
N ILE A 212 8.07 -9.37 11.44
CA ILE A 212 7.73 -8.78 12.74
C ILE A 212 9.03 -8.61 13.52
N ALA A 213 9.37 -7.36 13.84
CA ALA A 213 10.49 -7.04 14.72
C ALA A 213 9.97 -6.60 16.09
N ALA A 214 10.42 -7.25 17.16
CA ALA A 214 10.14 -6.86 18.53
C ALA A 214 11.44 -6.44 19.23
N VAL A 215 11.49 -5.20 19.73
CA VAL A 215 12.59 -4.73 20.59
C VAL A 215 12.15 -4.91 22.03
N ILE A 216 12.75 -5.87 22.73
CA ILE A 216 12.44 -6.15 24.12
C ILE A 216 13.63 -5.74 24.98
N ALA A 217 13.46 -4.66 25.75
CA ALA A 217 14.46 -4.25 26.72
C ALA A 217 14.47 -5.24 27.90
N PRO A 218 15.64 -5.55 28.49
CA PRO A 218 15.74 -6.46 29.63
C PRO A 218 15.38 -5.73 30.93
N LYS A 219 14.15 -5.23 31.00
CA LYS A 219 13.60 -4.51 32.15
C LYS A 219 12.32 -5.18 32.60
N VAL A 220 12.20 -5.36 33.90
CA VAL A 220 11.09 -6.06 34.53
C VAL A 220 10.19 -5.01 35.18
N MET A 221 9.14 -4.62 34.45
CA MET A 221 8.18 -3.62 34.91
C MET A 221 7.10 -4.29 35.78
N GLY A 222 7.18 -4.05 37.09
CA GLY A 222 6.11 -4.32 38.06
C GLY A 222 5.31 -3.06 38.41
N GLY A 223 4.39 -3.18 39.36
CA GLY A 223 3.52 -2.09 39.83
C GLY A 223 2.04 -2.32 39.53
N ILE A 224 1.16 -1.75 40.36
CA ILE A 224 -0.30 -1.91 40.27
C ILE A 224 -0.86 -1.59 38.87
N PRO A 225 -0.32 -0.60 38.13
CA PRO A 225 -0.76 -0.33 36.75
C PRO A 225 -0.29 -1.39 35.73
N ALA A 226 0.74 -2.18 36.04
CA ALA A 226 1.31 -3.19 35.15
C ALA A 226 0.51 -4.49 35.24
N ARG A 227 -0.04 -4.94 34.10
CA ARG A 227 -0.71 -6.26 33.98
C ARG A 227 0.31 -7.39 33.84
N THR A 228 1.29 -7.44 34.73
CA THR A 228 2.32 -8.47 34.77
C THR A 228 2.18 -9.31 36.04
N PRO A 229 2.69 -10.55 36.08
CA PRO A 229 2.65 -11.41 37.27
C PRO A 229 3.31 -10.85 38.53
N ILE A 230 3.96 -9.70 38.43
CA ILE A 230 4.73 -9.01 39.47
C ILE A 230 4.14 -7.61 39.75
N GLY A 231 2.86 -7.41 39.46
CA GLY A 231 2.16 -6.13 39.68
C GLY A 231 2.24 -5.62 41.12
N GLU A 232 2.44 -6.51 42.10
CA GLU A 232 2.51 -6.15 43.52
C GLU A 232 3.81 -5.44 43.93
N LEU A 233 4.82 -5.36 43.05
CA LEU A 233 6.10 -4.69 43.34
C LEU A 233 5.98 -3.17 43.58
N GLY A 234 4.82 -2.56 43.31
CA GLY A 234 4.53 -1.18 43.72
C GLY A 234 5.37 -0.10 43.04
N PHE A 235 5.93 -0.35 41.85
CA PHE A 235 6.68 0.68 41.13
C PHE A 235 5.75 1.77 40.60
N HIS A 236 6.16 3.02 40.80
CA HIS A 236 5.49 4.24 40.37
C HIS A 236 6.38 5.13 39.49
N GLN A 237 7.70 4.88 39.43
CA GLN A 237 8.68 5.63 38.66
C GLN A 237 9.69 4.70 37.95
N MET A 238 10.28 5.14 36.84
CA MET A 238 11.13 4.29 35.98
C MET A 238 12.51 3.99 36.57
N ASP A 239 13.00 4.84 37.46
CA ASP A 239 14.24 4.63 38.23
C ASP A 239 14.10 3.51 39.27
N GLN A 240 12.87 3.15 39.64
CA GLN A 240 12.56 2.00 40.49
C GLN A 240 12.61 0.66 39.73
N VAL A 241 12.65 0.70 38.39
CA VAL A 241 12.64 -0.51 37.54
C VAL A 241 14.06 -1.06 37.40
N ALA A 242 14.31 -2.21 38.01
CA ALA A 242 15.57 -2.92 37.89
C ALA A 242 15.92 -3.26 36.43
N SER A 243 17.17 -2.98 36.06
CA SER A 243 17.78 -3.50 34.84
C SER A 243 18.26 -4.93 35.08
N TRP A 244 18.13 -5.76 34.06
CA TRP A 244 18.57 -7.13 34.11
C TRP A 244 19.57 -7.37 33.00
N GLN A 245 20.57 -8.20 33.28
CA GLN A 245 21.45 -8.70 32.24
C GLN A 245 20.65 -9.67 31.38
N SER A 246 20.47 -9.32 30.10
CA SER A 246 19.92 -10.23 29.11
C SER A 246 20.91 -11.34 28.84
N LEU A 247 20.47 -12.59 28.98
CA LEU A 247 21.20 -13.71 28.40
C LEU A 247 20.77 -13.89 26.94
N ALA A 248 21.61 -14.57 26.16
CA ALA A 248 21.25 -14.99 24.81
C ALA A 248 19.95 -15.82 24.88
N PRO A 249 18.91 -15.45 24.11
CA PRO A 249 17.72 -16.28 23.98
C PRO A 249 18.09 -17.66 23.45
N ALA A 250 17.36 -18.69 23.92
CA ALA A 250 17.50 -20.05 23.45
C ALA A 250 16.17 -20.53 22.86
N SER A 251 16.22 -21.37 21.82
CA SER A 251 15.03 -22.04 21.31
C SER A 251 14.56 -23.11 22.29
N LEU A 252 13.26 -23.16 22.52
CA LEU A 252 12.57 -24.19 23.29
C LEU A 252 11.47 -24.77 22.41
N GLY A 253 11.85 -25.68 21.51
CA GLY A 253 10.95 -26.14 20.44
C GLY A 253 10.58 -24.98 19.51
N PRO A 254 9.28 -24.76 19.21
CA PRO A 254 8.84 -23.61 18.42
C PRO A 254 8.88 -22.28 19.19
N ASP A 255 9.11 -22.31 20.50
CA ASP A 255 9.08 -21.12 21.37
C ASP A 255 10.47 -20.56 21.64
N LEU A 256 10.52 -19.32 22.13
CA LEU A 256 11.75 -18.66 22.56
C LEU A 256 11.83 -18.60 24.09
N LEU A 257 12.84 -19.25 24.67
CA LEU A 257 13.20 -19.08 26.07
C LEU A 257 14.18 -17.92 26.21
N TRP A 258 13.69 -16.79 26.71
CA TRP A 258 14.53 -15.65 27.06
C TRP A 258 14.72 -15.57 28.57
N ARG A 259 15.97 -15.54 29.01
CA ARG A 259 16.35 -15.52 30.43
C ARG A 259 17.03 -14.20 30.77
N LEU A 260 16.64 -13.65 31.90
CA LEU A 260 17.19 -12.43 32.47
C LEU A 260 17.86 -12.77 33.80
N ARG A 261 19.01 -12.14 34.09
CA ARG A 261 19.70 -12.24 35.38
C ARG A 261 19.76 -10.89 36.07
N SER A 262 19.56 -10.89 37.38
CA SER A 262 19.74 -9.70 38.20
C SER A 262 21.21 -9.29 38.12
N GLU A 263 21.48 -7.99 38.15
CA GLU A 263 22.85 -7.45 38.23
C GLU A 263 23.45 -7.52 39.65
N ASN A 264 22.66 -8.02 40.62
CA ASN A 264 23.07 -8.32 42.01
C ASN A 264 23.46 -9.79 42.19
#